data_AF-A0A8T3NQE9-F1
#
_entry.id   AF-A0A8T3NQE9-F1
#
_cell.length_a   1.000
_cell.length_b   1.000
_cell.length_c   1.000
_cell.angle_alpha   90.00
_cell.angle_beta   90.00
_cell.angle_gamma   90.00
#
_symmetry.space_group_name_H-M   'P 1'
#
loop_
_entity.id
_entity.type
_entity.pdbx_description
1 polymer ?
#
loop_
_entity_poly.entity_id
_entity_poly.type
_entity_poly.pdbx_seq_one_letter_code
_entity_poly.pdbx_strand_id
1 'polypeptide(L)' 'MKGYAPGWVMRCGGCGRSAPAADYGLIRVGAWSRGERLGAWCRVCRRLRMLHVEKVPQAKTA' A
#
# COMPACT_ATOMS: atom_id res chain seq x y z
N MET A 1 6.63 8.68 11.04
CA MET A 1 6.56 9.56 9.85
C MET A 1 5.37 9.08 9.01
N LYS A 2 4.34 9.90 8.81
CA LYS A 2 3.21 9.55 7.92
C LYS A 2 3.59 9.94 6.50
N GLY A 3 3.59 8.99 5.56
CA GLY A 3 3.84 9.28 4.15
C GLY A 3 2.68 10.05 3.50
N TYR A 4 2.82 10.44 2.24
CA TYR A 4 1.79 11.15 1.48
C TYR A 4 1.61 10.50 0.10
N ALA A 5 0.79 9.45 0.05
CA ALA A 5 0.50 8.71 -1.18
C ALA A 5 -1.02 8.51 -1.36
N PRO A 6 -1.77 9.59 -1.64
CA PRO A 6 -3.21 9.50 -1.87
C PRO A 6 -3.50 8.67 -3.12
N GLY A 7 -4.54 7.82 -3.06
CA GLY A 7 -4.90 6.94 -4.17
C GLY A 7 -4.05 5.66 -4.27
N TRP A 8 -3.20 5.38 -3.28
CA TRP A 8 -2.42 4.14 -3.22
C TRP A 8 -2.66 3.38 -1.92
N VAL A 9 -2.84 2.06 -2.04
CA VAL A 9 -2.98 1.13 -0.94
C VAL A 9 -1.93 0.03 -1.05
N MET A 10 -1.53 -0.47 0.10
CA MET A 10 -0.63 -1.60 0.26
C MET A 10 -1.45 -2.79 0.76
N ARG A 11 -1.52 -3.84 -0.04
CA ARG A 11 -2.24 -5.09 0.26
C ARG A 11 -1.30 -6.19 0.68
N CYS A 12 -1.49 -6.77 1.85
CA CYS A 12 -0.66 -7.88 2.30
C CYS A 12 -0.94 -9.13 1.46
N GLY A 13 0.07 -9.72 0.84
CA GLY A 13 -0.07 -10.97 0.09
C GLY A 13 -0.38 -12.19 0.98
N GLY A 14 -0.19 -12.08 2.30
CA GLY A 14 -0.45 -13.16 3.25
C GLY A 14 -1.86 -13.18 3.83
N CYS A 15 -2.32 -12.05 4.40
CA CYS A 15 -3.65 -11.94 5.02
C CYS A 15 -4.68 -11.19 4.16
N GLY A 16 -4.27 -10.65 3.01
CA GLY A 16 -5.16 -9.90 2.12
C GLY A 16 -5.54 -8.50 2.61
N ARG A 17 -5.12 -8.08 3.81
CA ARG A 17 -5.47 -6.75 4.34
C ARG A 17 -4.83 -5.64 3.52
N SER A 18 -5.65 -4.68 3.12
CA SER A 18 -5.22 -3.43 2.49
C SER A 18 -5.20 -2.29 3.50
N ALA A 19 -4.20 -1.42 3.41
CA ALA A 19 -4.13 -0.18 4.17
C ALA A 19 -3.47 0.92 3.32
N PRO A 20 -3.71 2.21 3.62
CA PRO A 20 -3.11 3.31 2.86
C PRO A 20 -1.60 3.17 2.76
N ALA A 21 -1.02 3.41 1.58
CA ALA A 21 0.44 3.38 1.40
C ALA A 21 1.16 4.37 2.33
N ALA A 22 0.50 5.50 2.62
CA ALA A 22 0.96 6.50 3.59
C ALA A 22 1.20 5.96 5.01
N ASP A 23 0.40 4.98 5.47
CA ASP A 23 0.55 4.32 6.78
C ASP A 23 1.83 3.48 6.86
N TYR A 24 2.36 3.06 5.71
CA TYR A 24 3.63 2.34 5.58
C TYR A 24 4.82 3.28 5.31
N GLY A 25 4.63 4.60 5.41
CA GLY A 25 5.69 5.59 5.22
C GLY A 25 6.04 5.87 3.76
N LEU A 26 5.23 5.41 2.79
CA LEU A 26 5.44 5.73 1.38
C LEU A 26 5.12 7.20 1.12
N ILE A 27 6.15 7.96 0.72
CA ILE A 27 6.07 9.42 0.49
C ILE A 27 5.74 9.74 -0.97
N ARG A 28 6.19 8.92 -1.92
CA ARG A 28 5.90 9.08 -3.35
C ARG A 28 5.69 7.69 -3.95
N VAL A 29 4.55 7.48 -4.61
CA VAL A 29 4.27 6.26 -5.36
C VAL A 29 3.98 6.67 -6.79
N GLY A 30 4.91 6.34 -7.70
CA GLY A 30 4.79 6.65 -9.12
C GLY A 30 3.79 5.73 -9.80
N ALA A 31 3.21 6.15 -10.93
CA ALA A 31 2.26 5.33 -11.70
C ALA A 31 2.85 3.97 -12.14
N TRP A 32 4.18 3.91 -12.33
CA TRP A 32 4.93 2.69 -12.64
C TRP A 32 5.08 1.72 -11.46
N SER A 33 4.85 2.16 -10.22
CA SER A 33 4.91 1.29 -9.04
C SER A 33 3.67 0.40 -8.88
N ARG A 34 2.69 0.47 -9.80
CA ARG A 34 1.49 -0.38 -9.79
C ARG A 34 1.90 -1.84 -10.02
N GLY A 35 1.69 -2.69 -9.01
CA GLY A 35 2.08 -4.11 -9.04
C GLY A 35 3.44 -4.40 -8.41
N GLU A 36 4.14 -3.38 -7.94
CA GLU A 36 5.38 -3.53 -7.18
C GLU A 36 5.09 -4.22 -5.83
N ARG A 37 6.06 -5.02 -5.36
CA ARG A 37 5.97 -5.73 -4.08
C ARG A 37 7.02 -5.19 -3.14
N LEU A 38 6.59 -4.71 -1.99
CA LEU A 38 7.44 -4.17 -0.95
C LEU A 38 7.39 -5.05 0.29
N GLY A 39 8.55 -5.33 0.88
CA GLY A 39 8.61 -5.98 2.18
C GLY A 39 8.28 -4.99 3.28
N ALA A 40 7.16 -5.17 3.97
CA ALA A 40 6.82 -4.35 5.14
C ALA A 40 6.15 -5.17 6.24
N TRP A 41 6.15 -4.60 7.44
CA TRP A 41 5.57 -5.25 8.60
C TRP A 41 4.05 -5.23 8.54
N CYS A 42 3.43 -6.40 8.52
CA CYS A 42 1.97 -6.51 8.57
C CYS A 42 1.49 -6.55 10.03
N ARG A 43 0.67 -5.58 10.44
CA ARG A 43 0.09 -5.52 11.80
C ARG A 43 -0.81 -6.73 12.13
N VAL A 44 -1.46 -7.33 11.14
CA VAL A 44 -2.33 -8.51 11.34
C VAL A 44 -1.51 -9.79 11.45
N CYS A 45 -0.59 -10.01 10.50
CA CYS A 45 0.27 -11.20 10.53
C CYS A 45 1.36 -11.14 11.61
N ARG A 46 1.64 -9.94 12.15
CA ARG A 46 2.73 -9.64 13.11
C ARG A 46 4.10 -10.15 12.64
N ARG A 47 4.36 -10.05 11.33
CA ARG A 47 5.61 -10.43 10.69
C ARG A 47 5.82 -9.64 9.40
N LEU A 48 7.08 -9.60 8.94
CA LEU A 48 7.43 -9.12 7.61
C LEU A 48 6.71 -9.95 6.55
N ARG A 49 6.01 -9.26 5.64
CA ARG A 49 5.31 -9.85 4.51
C ARG A 49 5.53 -8.99 3.27
N MET A 50 5.43 -9.63 2.11
CA MET A 50 5.29 -8.90 0.85
C MET A 50 3.92 -8.24 0.82
N LEU A 51 3.93 -6.92 0.63
CA LEU A 51 2.76 -6.09 0.38
C LEU A 51 2.78 -5.66 -1.09
N HIS A 52 1.63 -5.74 -1.72
CA HIS A 52 1.41 -5.34 -3.11
C HIS A 52 0.97 -3.88 -3.12
N VAL A 53 1.65 -3.08 -3.93
CA VAL A 53 1.29 -1.69 -4.16
C VAL A 53 0.18 -1.67 -5.22
N GLU A 54 -1.02 -1.30 -4.79
CA GLU A 54 -2.20 -1.20 -5.63
C GLU A 54 -2.70 0.25 -5.64
N LYS A 55 -3.12 0.72 -6.82
CA LYS A 55 -3.80 2.01 -6.92
C LYS A 55 -5.26 1.78 -6.54
N VAL A 56 -5.77 2.48 -5.53
CA VAL A 56 -7.22 2.46 -5.28
C VAL A 56 -7.87 3.10 -6.50
N PRO A 57 -8.92 2.50 -7.09
CA PRO A 57 -9.70 3.21 -8.09
C PRO A 57 -10.18 4.50 -7.40
N GLN A 58 -9.69 5.65 -7.88
CA GLN A 58 -10.33 6.92 -7.54
C GLN A 58 -11.78 6.74 -7.98
N ALA A 59 -12.69 6.60 -7.03
CA ALA A 59 -14.09 6.81 -7.31
C ALA A 59 -14.14 8.17 -7.99
N LYS A 60 -14.56 8.18 -9.26
CA LYS A 60 -14.76 9.40 -10.02
C LYS A 60 -15.69 10.26 -9.16
N THR A 61 -15.15 11.28 -8.51
CA THR A 61 -15.99 12.36 -8.01
C THR A 61 -16.49 13.05 -9.27
N ALA A 62 -17.75 12.77 -9.60
CA ALA A 62 -18.50 13.44 -10.65
C ALA A 62 -18.68 14.91 -10.30
#